data_AF-A0A387HCG4-F1
#
_entry.id   AF-A0A387HCG4-F1
#
_cell.length_a   1.000
_cell.length_b   1.000
_cell.length_c   1.000
_cell.angle_alpha   90.00
_cell.angle_beta   90.00
_cell.angle_gamma   90.00
#
_symmetry.space_group_name_H-M   'P 1'
#
loop_
_entity.id
_entity.type
_entity.pdbx_description
1 polymer ?
#
loop_
_entity_poly.entity_id
_entity_poly.type
_entity_poly.pdbx_seq_one_letter_code
_entity_poly.pdbx_strand_id
1 'polypeptide(L)'
;MVKVTQRRTLLDDYKPYLYERFTQGCRNASLLFREVRYQGFLGERTGVNRYIRQLKQGLETAPPTLALPKPRRALRWVMTHPDRLRPHEVLGLKALRAACPELDAAVEHVRTFAALMHDRRGQDVFDWIEQVHNSDLPSLQQFARGLLHDQDAVVAASPQPGSQAKSKDRSPESS
;
A
#
# COMPACT_ATOMS: atom_id res chain seq x y z
N MET A 1 -22.20 -6.69 -32.52
CA MET A 1 -20.80 -6.43 -32.11
C MET A 1 -20.37 -7.49 -31.12
N VAL A 2 -19.52 -8.43 -31.52
CA VAL A 2 -19.02 -9.48 -30.62
C VAL A 2 -18.04 -8.83 -29.65
N LYS A 3 -18.39 -8.74 -28.37
CA LYS A 3 -17.44 -8.42 -27.30
C LYS A 3 -16.41 -9.54 -27.30
N VAL A 4 -15.25 -9.32 -27.90
CA VAL A 4 -14.11 -10.23 -27.78
C VAL A 4 -13.70 -10.19 -26.32
N THR A 5 -14.19 -11.14 -25.54
CA THR A 5 -13.72 -11.40 -24.18
C THR A 5 -12.29 -11.91 -24.29
N GLN A 6 -11.33 -11.00 -24.46
CA GLN A 6 -9.91 -11.29 -24.30
C GLN A 6 -9.75 -11.87 -22.90
N ARG A 7 -9.55 -13.19 -22.80
CA ARG A 7 -9.19 -13.86 -21.55
C ARG A 7 -8.00 -13.10 -20.99
N ARG A 8 -8.15 -12.50 -19.81
CA ARG A 8 -7.03 -11.88 -19.09
C ARG A 8 -5.92 -12.91 -18.99
N THR A 9 -4.82 -12.65 -19.68
CA THR A 9 -3.65 -13.49 -19.64
C THR A 9 -2.76 -13.01 -18.51
N LEU A 10 -1.95 -13.91 -17.94
CA LEU A 10 -0.92 -13.53 -16.95
C LEU A 10 0.02 -12.43 -17.48
N LEU A 11 0.14 -12.29 -18.80
CA LEU A 11 0.96 -11.28 -19.45
C LEU A 11 0.40 -9.86 -19.30
N ASP A 12 -0.92 -9.70 -19.17
CA ASP A 12 -1.57 -8.39 -19.13
C ASP A 12 -1.10 -7.53 -17.94
N ASP A 13 -0.79 -8.17 -16.81
CA ASP A 13 -0.21 -7.50 -15.63
C ASP A 13 1.21 -6.95 -15.88
N TYR A 14 1.94 -7.53 -16.85
CA TYR A 14 3.33 -7.18 -17.15
C TYR A 14 3.49 -6.36 -18.44
N LYS A 15 2.43 -6.25 -19.28
CA LYS A 15 2.45 -5.47 -20.52
C LYS A 15 2.95 -4.03 -20.33
N PRO A 16 2.51 -3.27 -19.29
CA PRO A 16 2.99 -1.90 -19.09
C PRO A 16 4.47 -1.82 -18.74
N TYR A 17 4.97 -2.76 -17.93
CA TYR A 17 6.40 -2.86 -17.65
C TYR A 17 7.21 -3.17 -18.93
N LEU A 18 6.75 -4.15 -19.72
CA LEU A 18 7.38 -4.52 -20.98
C LEU A 18 7.39 -3.35 -21.98
N TYR A 19 6.30 -2.58 -22.03
CA TYR A 19 6.20 -1.39 -22.88
C TYR A 19 7.15 -0.27 -22.43
N GLU A 20 7.23 0.02 -21.12
CA GLU A 20 8.17 1.03 -20.60
C GLU A 20 9.63 0.65 -20.87
N ARG A 21 10.01 -0.62 -20.67
CA ARG A 21 11.36 -1.08 -21.01
C ARG A 21 11.62 -0.98 -22.52
N PHE A 22 10.60 -1.25 -23.34
CA PHE A 22 10.70 -1.12 -24.79
C PHE A 22 10.91 0.34 -25.23
N THR A 23 10.19 1.30 -24.64
CA THR A 23 10.36 2.74 -24.93
C THR A 23 11.68 3.29 -24.40
N GLN A 24 12.22 2.72 -23.31
CA GLN A 24 13.60 2.96 -22.83
C GLN A 24 14.69 2.36 -23.75
N GLY A 25 14.32 1.70 -24.85
CA GLY A 25 15.25 1.15 -25.83
C GLY A 25 15.61 -0.32 -25.63
N CYS A 26 15.07 -1.00 -24.61
CA CYS A 26 15.30 -2.43 -24.42
C CYS A 26 14.47 -3.25 -25.43
N ARG A 27 15.08 -3.59 -26.57
CA ARG A 27 14.43 -4.37 -27.65
C ARG A 27 14.69 -5.88 -27.60
N ASN A 28 15.41 -6.38 -26.60
CA ASN A 28 15.74 -7.79 -26.46
C ASN A 28 14.65 -8.54 -25.68
N ALA A 29 13.82 -9.30 -26.40
CA ALA A 29 12.70 -10.03 -25.82
C ALA A 29 13.12 -11.13 -24.81
N SER A 30 14.31 -11.71 -24.97
CA SER A 30 14.82 -12.72 -24.04
C SER A 30 15.29 -12.09 -22.72
N LEU A 31 15.88 -10.89 -22.79
CA LEU A 31 16.22 -10.09 -21.61
C LEU A 31 14.96 -9.67 -20.86
N LEU A 32 13.97 -9.11 -21.57
CA LEU A 32 12.70 -8.73 -20.99
C LEU A 32 11.94 -9.93 -20.38
N PHE A 33 11.98 -11.09 -21.02
CA PHE A 33 11.42 -12.32 -20.45
C PHE A 33 12.11 -12.69 -19.13
N ARG A 34 13.44 -12.66 -19.08
CA ARG A 34 14.19 -12.95 -17.85
C ARG A 34 13.85 -11.95 -16.74
N GLU A 35 13.70 -10.68 -17.07
CA GLU A 35 13.27 -9.64 -16.12
C GLU A 35 11.89 -9.95 -15.54
N VAL A 36 10.87 -10.17 -16.39
CA VAL A 36 9.52 -10.47 -15.87
C VAL A 36 9.47 -11.80 -15.13
N ARG A 37 10.27 -12.79 -15.54
CA ARG A 37 10.40 -14.08 -14.82
C ARG A 37 10.97 -13.89 -13.42
N TYR A 38 12.00 -13.06 -13.26
CA TYR A 38 12.55 -12.71 -11.94
C TYR A 38 11.52 -11.98 -11.07
N GLN A 39 10.64 -11.19 -11.70
CA GLN A 39 9.49 -10.56 -11.04
C GLN A 39 8.33 -11.54 -10.75
N GLY A 40 8.47 -12.84 -11.01
CA GLY A 40 7.43 -13.83 -10.70
C GLY A 40 6.40 -14.04 -11.81
N PHE A 41 6.69 -13.66 -13.05
CA PHE A 41 5.85 -14.03 -14.20
C PHE A 41 5.86 -15.55 -14.39
N LEU A 42 4.71 -16.20 -14.27
CA LEU A 42 4.60 -17.66 -14.42
C LEU A 42 4.36 -18.11 -15.87
N GLY A 43 4.11 -17.19 -16.80
CA GLY A 43 3.80 -17.52 -18.19
C GLY A 43 5.01 -17.88 -19.05
N GLU A 44 4.72 -18.24 -20.30
CA GLU A 44 5.71 -18.71 -21.27
C GLU A 44 6.47 -17.58 -21.97
N ARG A 45 7.70 -17.89 -22.40
CA ARG A 45 8.56 -16.99 -23.20
C ARG A 45 7.94 -16.62 -24.55
N THR A 46 7.19 -17.55 -25.14
CA THR A 46 6.48 -17.39 -26.42
C THR A 46 5.51 -16.20 -26.39
N GLY A 47 4.78 -16.01 -25.28
CA GLY A 47 3.86 -14.90 -25.09
C GLY A 47 4.56 -13.55 -25.05
N VAL A 48 5.66 -13.44 -24.29
CA VAL A 48 6.48 -12.21 -24.23
C VAL A 48 7.10 -11.90 -25.59
N ASN A 49 7.68 -12.90 -26.26
CA ASN A 49 8.27 -12.70 -27.59
C ASN A 49 7.25 -12.21 -28.62
N ARG A 50 6.02 -12.75 -28.58
CA ARG A 50 4.93 -12.32 -29.46
C ARG A 50 4.57 -10.85 -29.22
N TYR A 51 4.38 -10.46 -27.96
CA TYR A 51 4.08 -9.07 -27.56
C TYR A 51 5.19 -8.10 -28.00
N ILE A 52 6.45 -8.42 -27.71
CA ILE A 52 7.58 -7.58 -28.13
C ILE A 52 7.70 -7.50 -29.67
N ARG A 53 7.39 -8.58 -30.39
CA ARG A 53 7.35 -8.56 -31.86
C ARG A 53 6.25 -7.64 -32.38
N GLN A 54 5.06 -7.66 -31.77
CA GLN A 54 3.95 -6.78 -32.12
C GLN A 54 4.30 -5.30 -31.84
N LEU A 55 4.95 -5.00 -30.71
CA LEU A 55 5.47 -3.65 -30.42
C LEU A 55 6.51 -3.18 -31.45
N LYS A 56 7.44 -4.06 -31.86
CA LYS A 56 8.43 -3.73 -32.92
C LYS A 56 7.79 -3.45 -34.28
N GLN A 57 6.69 -4.13 -34.59
CA GLN A 57 5.96 -4.00 -35.84
C GLN A 57 4.97 -2.82 -35.83
N GLY A 58 4.86 -2.09 -34.71
CA GLY A 58 3.87 -1.02 -34.53
C GLY A 58 2.42 -1.53 -34.52
N LEU A 59 2.22 -2.84 -34.40
CA LEU A 59 0.89 -3.48 -34.36
C LEU A 59 0.22 -3.35 -32.98
N GLU A 60 1.02 -3.17 -31.94
CA GLU A 60 0.54 -2.81 -30.61
C GLU A 60 1.04 -1.41 -30.24
N THR A 61 0.10 -0.55 -29.87
CA THR A 61 0.33 0.77 -29.31
C THR A 61 0.36 0.70 -27.78
N ALA A 62 0.61 1.83 -27.11
CA ALA A 62 0.70 1.90 -25.65
C ALA A 62 -0.39 1.04 -24.98
N PRO A 63 -0.01 0.12 -24.06
CA PRO A 63 -0.99 -0.73 -23.42
C PRO A 63 -2.00 0.15 -22.69
N PRO A 64 -3.30 -0.24 -22.67
CA PRO A 64 -4.29 0.49 -21.90
C PRO A 64 -3.83 0.58 -20.45
N THR A 65 -4.06 1.75 -19.83
CA THR A 65 -3.75 2.02 -18.42
C THR A 65 -4.13 0.81 -17.58
N LEU A 66 -3.20 0.38 -16.70
CA LEU A 66 -3.35 -0.82 -15.87
C LEU A 66 -4.78 -0.92 -15.37
N ALA A 67 -5.49 -1.97 -15.79
CA ALA A 67 -6.84 -2.19 -15.32
C ALA A 67 -6.80 -2.21 -13.79
N LEU A 68 -7.67 -1.44 -13.15
CA LEU A 68 -7.62 -1.23 -11.71
C LEU A 68 -7.47 -2.59 -11.00
N PRO A 69 -6.45 -2.75 -10.14
CA PRO A 69 -6.27 -3.98 -9.40
C PRO A 69 -7.53 -4.23 -8.56
N LYS A 70 -7.82 -5.49 -8.27
CA LYS A 70 -8.85 -5.82 -7.28
C LYS A 70 -8.52 -5.09 -5.96
N PRO A 71 -9.51 -4.60 -5.19
CA PRO A 71 -9.26 -3.85 -3.96
C PRO A 71 -8.28 -4.53 -2.99
N ARG A 72 -8.39 -5.86 -2.81
CA ARG A 72 -7.45 -6.64 -1.98
C ARG A 72 -6.01 -6.58 -2.47
N ARG A 73 -5.80 -6.56 -3.79
CA ARG A 73 -4.47 -6.48 -4.40
C ARG A 73 -3.91 -5.07 -4.28
N ALA A 74 -4.73 -4.03 -4.46
CA ALA A 74 -4.34 -2.65 -4.17
C ALA A 74 -3.91 -2.50 -2.70
N LEU A 75 -4.75 -2.95 -1.76
CA LEU A 75 -4.44 -2.88 -0.34
C LEU A 75 -3.13 -3.58 0.01
N ARG A 76 -2.88 -4.77 -0.57
CA ARG A 76 -1.59 -5.46 -0.42
C ARG A 76 -0.42 -4.59 -0.89
N TRP A 77 -0.54 -3.91 -2.03
CA TRP A 77 0.53 -3.03 -2.53
C TRP A 77 0.78 -1.85 -1.60
N VAL A 78 -0.28 -1.25 -1.06
CA VAL A 78 -0.19 -0.14 -0.11
C VAL A 78 0.52 -0.57 1.18
N MET A 79 0.17 -1.75 1.70
CA MET A 79 0.71 -2.31 2.94
C MET A 79 2.09 -2.98 2.79
N THR A 80 2.61 -3.11 1.56
CA THR A 80 3.92 -3.71 1.31
C THR A 80 4.99 -2.62 1.29
N HIS A 81 6.09 -2.84 2.03
CA HIS A 81 7.24 -1.94 2.01
C HIS A 81 7.70 -1.68 0.55
N PRO A 82 8.00 -0.44 0.15
CA PRO A 82 8.36 -0.10 -1.24
C PRO A 82 9.45 -1.01 -1.84
N ASP A 83 10.49 -1.36 -1.08
CA ASP A 83 11.59 -2.22 -1.53
C ASP A 83 11.19 -3.68 -1.80
N ARG A 84 10.01 -4.10 -1.30
CA ARG A 84 9.47 -5.45 -1.51
C ARG A 84 8.44 -5.48 -2.63
N LEU A 85 8.09 -4.34 -3.21
CA LEU A 85 7.20 -4.27 -4.37
C LEU A 85 7.96 -4.65 -5.62
N ARG A 86 7.35 -5.50 -6.45
CA ARG A 86 7.91 -5.82 -7.76
C ARG A 86 7.73 -4.63 -8.71
N PRO A 87 8.60 -4.44 -9.71
CA PRO A 87 8.50 -3.32 -10.65
C PRO A 87 7.12 -3.13 -11.29
N HIS A 88 6.46 -4.20 -11.74
CA HIS A 88 5.09 -4.09 -12.27
C HIS A 88 4.05 -3.66 -11.23
N GLU A 89 4.26 -3.98 -9.95
CA GLU A 89 3.40 -3.54 -8.84
C GLU A 89 3.66 -2.08 -8.48
N VAL A 90 4.92 -1.63 -8.53
CA VAL A 90 5.28 -0.22 -8.38
C VAL A 90 4.59 0.61 -9.46
N LEU A 91 4.63 0.16 -10.72
CA LEU A 91 3.92 0.81 -11.83
C LEU A 91 2.41 0.80 -11.62
N GLY A 92 1.85 -0.32 -11.15
CA GLY A 92 0.43 -0.42 -10.80
C GLY A 92 0.00 0.51 -9.69
N LEU A 93 0.79 0.61 -8.62
CA LEU A 93 0.52 1.51 -7.52
C LEU A 93 0.66 2.98 -7.97
N LYS A 94 1.65 3.30 -8.80
CA LYS A 94 1.81 4.65 -9.37
C LYS A 94 0.61 5.06 -10.23
N ALA A 95 0.15 4.17 -11.11
CA ALA A 95 -1.03 4.41 -11.93
C ALA A 95 -2.30 4.57 -11.08
N LEU A 96 -2.43 3.75 -10.02
CA LEU A 96 -3.55 3.81 -9.09
C LEU A 96 -3.58 5.14 -8.31
N ARG A 97 -2.44 5.60 -7.81
CA ARG A 97 -2.29 6.90 -7.14
C ARG A 97 -2.61 8.06 -8.08
N ALA A 98 -2.14 8.01 -9.33
CA ALA A 98 -2.43 9.03 -10.33
C ALA A 98 -3.91 9.09 -10.76
N ALA A 99 -4.67 8.00 -10.60
CA ALA A 99 -6.07 7.93 -11.02
C ALA A 99 -7.06 8.47 -9.97
N CYS A 100 -6.67 8.56 -8.70
CA CYS A 100 -7.55 8.96 -7.59
C CYS A 100 -6.73 9.72 -6.52
N PRO A 101 -6.85 11.06 -6.46
CA PRO A 101 -6.13 11.88 -5.48
C PRO A 101 -6.43 11.51 -4.02
N GLU A 102 -7.67 11.09 -3.73
CA GLU A 102 -8.05 10.65 -2.38
C GLU A 102 -7.29 9.38 -1.98
N LEU A 103 -7.08 8.48 -2.94
CA LEU A 103 -6.29 7.27 -2.72
C LEU A 103 -4.80 7.59 -2.63
N ASP A 104 -4.31 8.58 -3.38
CA ASP A 104 -2.94 9.07 -3.26
C ASP A 104 -2.64 9.56 -1.84
N ALA A 105 -3.50 10.44 -1.30
CA ALA A 105 -3.42 10.94 0.06
C ALA A 105 -3.52 9.82 1.10
N ALA A 106 -4.45 8.87 0.92
CA ALA A 106 -4.57 7.72 1.83
C ALA A 106 -3.31 6.84 1.84
N VAL A 107 -2.69 6.59 0.68
CA VAL A 107 -1.44 5.83 0.58
C VAL A 107 -0.28 6.55 1.26
N GLU A 108 -0.22 7.88 1.13
CA GLU A 108 0.77 8.70 1.81
C GLU A 108 0.63 8.58 3.33
N HIS A 109 -0.56 8.85 3.88
CA HIS A 109 -0.75 8.77 5.33
C HIS A 109 -0.47 7.39 5.90
N VAL A 110 -0.89 6.31 5.23
CA VAL A 110 -0.60 4.93 5.66
C VAL A 110 0.91 4.66 5.69
N ARG A 111 1.66 5.14 4.70
CA ARG A 111 3.11 4.95 4.64
C ARG A 111 3.85 5.77 5.68
N THR A 112 3.44 7.02 5.89
CA THR A 112 3.98 7.86 6.97
C THR A 112 3.75 7.20 8.32
N PHE A 113 2.53 6.75 8.60
CA PHE A 113 2.21 6.03 9.84
C PHE A 113 3.07 4.77 10.02
N ALA A 114 3.23 3.96 8.97
CA ALA A 114 4.06 2.76 9.03
C ALA A 114 5.54 3.07 9.34
N ALA A 115 6.08 4.17 8.82
CA ALA A 115 7.42 4.64 9.13
C ALA A 115 7.55 5.11 10.60
N LEU A 116 6.58 5.88 11.09
CA LEU A 116 6.54 6.33 12.48
C LEU A 116 6.50 5.15 13.47
N MET A 117 5.70 4.13 13.16
CA MET A 117 5.64 2.89 13.95
C MET A 117 6.95 2.10 13.92
N HIS A 118 7.68 2.13 12.80
CA HIS A 118 9.00 1.49 12.69
C HIS A 118 10.05 2.18 13.55
N ASP A 119 10.08 3.51 13.53
CA ASP A 119 11.09 4.33 14.22
C ASP A 119 10.76 4.56 15.71
N ARG A 120 9.61 4.07 16.19
CA ARG A 120 9.13 4.19 17.59
C ARG A 120 9.07 5.64 18.10
N ARG A 121 8.83 6.60 17.21
CA ARG A 121 8.78 8.03 17.55
C ARG A 121 7.37 8.41 17.99
N GLY A 122 7.06 8.16 19.26
CA GLY A 122 5.72 8.38 19.82
C GLY A 122 5.22 9.84 19.75
N GLN A 123 6.12 10.84 19.69
CA GLN A 123 5.74 12.25 19.54
C GLN A 123 5.26 12.58 18.11
N ASP A 124 5.94 12.04 17.10
CA ASP A 124 5.62 12.26 15.68
C ASP A 124 4.25 11.68 15.27
N VAL A 125 3.67 10.78 16.09
CA VAL A 125 2.33 10.22 15.87
C VAL A 125 1.25 11.28 16.04
N PHE A 126 1.42 12.25 16.94
CA PHE A 126 0.45 13.32 17.16
C PHE A 126 0.40 14.28 15.97
N ASP A 127 1.56 14.67 15.45
CA ASP A 127 1.66 15.51 14.24
C ASP A 127 1.03 14.80 13.04
N TRP A 128 1.20 13.48 12.93
CA TRP A 128 0.51 12.68 11.90
C TRP A 128 -1.01 12.66 12.08
N ILE A 129 -1.51 12.55 13.31
CA ILE A 129 -2.95 12.60 13.62
C ILE A 129 -3.55 13.95 13.19
N GLU A 130 -2.86 15.06 13.47
CA GLU A 130 -3.28 16.39 13.04
C GLU A 130 -3.34 16.51 11.50
N GLN A 131 -2.32 16.00 10.80
CA GLN A 131 -2.31 15.98 9.34
C GLN A 131 -3.48 15.17 8.76
N VAL A 132 -3.80 14.02 9.35
CA VAL A 132 -4.96 13.21 8.94
C VAL A 132 -6.27 13.96 9.19
N HIS A 133 -6.38 14.69 10.30
CA HIS A 133 -7.58 15.50 10.58
C HIS A 133 -7.83 16.61 9.57
N ASN A 134 -6.76 17.19 9.03
CA ASN A 134 -6.83 18.21 7.99
C ASN A 134 -6.99 17.62 6.57
N SER A 135 -6.96 16.30 6.41
CA SER A 135 -7.20 15.62 5.13
C SER A 135 -8.69 15.34 4.90
N ASP A 136 -9.14 15.33 3.65
CA ASP A 136 -10.52 14.98 3.27
C ASP A 136 -10.76 13.45 3.24
N LEU A 137 -10.32 12.73 4.28
CA LEU A 137 -10.38 11.27 4.37
C LEU A 137 -11.15 10.79 5.62
N PRO A 138 -12.49 10.78 5.60
CA PRO A 138 -13.32 10.52 6.79
C PRO A 138 -13.02 9.20 7.50
N SER A 139 -12.76 8.12 6.75
CA SER A 139 -12.42 6.81 7.34
C SER A 139 -11.08 6.82 8.07
N LEU A 140 -10.12 7.59 7.58
CA LEU A 140 -8.80 7.70 8.20
C LEU A 140 -8.84 8.64 9.41
N GLN A 141 -9.63 9.72 9.33
CA GLN A 141 -9.93 10.58 10.48
C GLN A 141 -10.57 9.79 11.62
N GLN A 142 -11.52 8.89 11.32
CA GLN A 142 -12.15 8.05 12.36
C GLN A 142 -11.14 7.11 13.02
N PHE A 143 -10.21 6.54 12.24
CA PHE A 143 -9.13 5.73 12.77
C PHE A 143 -8.19 6.54 13.68
N ALA A 144 -7.80 7.75 13.26
CA ALA A 144 -6.95 8.64 14.05
C ALA A 144 -7.61 9.02 15.40
N ARG A 145 -8.92 9.28 15.41
CA ARG A 145 -9.68 9.51 16.66
C ARG A 145 -9.67 8.29 17.58
N GLY A 146 -9.80 7.09 17.02
CA GLY A 146 -9.71 5.84 17.79
C GLY A 146 -8.37 5.69 18.49
N LEU A 147 -7.27 6.02 17.81
CA LEU A 147 -5.91 5.97 18.39
C LEU A 147 -5.75 6.92 19.59
N LEU A 148 -6.29 8.14 19.51
CA LEU A 148 -6.27 9.09 20.64
C LEU A 148 -7.08 8.55 21.83
N HIS A 149 -8.27 8.00 21.56
CA HIS A 149 -9.11 7.44 22.61
C HIS A 149 -8.45 6.26 23.32
N ASP A 150 -7.81 5.37 22.57
CA ASP A 150 -7.07 4.23 23.13
C ASP A 150 -5.87 4.71 23.98
N GLN A 151 -5.18 5.79 23.58
CA GLN A 151 -4.13 6.40 24.38
C GLN A 151 -4.67 6.98 25.68
N ASP A 152 -5.73 7.78 25.63
CA ASP A 152 -6.36 8.36 26.82
C ASP A 152 -6.77 7.27 27.81
N ALA A 153 -7.32 6.16 27.29
CA ALA A 153 -7.67 4.99 28.08
C ALA A 153 -6.44 4.35 28.75
N VAL A 154 -5.32 4.21 28.04
CA VAL A 154 -4.06 3.66 28.60
C VAL A 154 -3.46 4.59 29.65
N VAL A 155 -3.47 5.90 29.42
CA VAL A 155 -2.98 6.89 30.39
C VAL A 155 -3.84 6.89 31.64
N ALA A 156 -5.18 6.89 31.49
CA ALA A 156 -6.12 6.84 32.61
C ALA A 156 -6.05 5.53 33.40
N ALA A 157 -5.76 4.41 32.73
CA ALA A 157 -5.58 3.11 33.38
C ALA A 157 -4.20 2.93 34.05
N SER A 158 -3.26 3.85 33.84
CA SER A 158 -1.94 3.80 34.48
C SER A 158 -2.06 4.22 35.95
N PRO A 159 -1.61 3.39 36.91
CA PRO A 159 -1.76 3.71 38.33
C PRO A 159 -0.96 4.97 38.68
N GLN A 160 -1.68 6.05 39.02
CA GLN A 160 -1.06 7.28 39.52
C GLN A 160 -0.45 7.03 40.90
N PRO A 161 0.83 7.41 41.13
CA PRO A 161 1.45 7.27 42.43
C PRO A 161 0.92 8.37 43.36
N GLY A 162 -0.17 8.10 44.06
CA GLY A 162 -0.69 9.07 45.03
C GLY A 162 -2.15 8.92 45.40
N SER A 163 -2.54 7.78 45.95
CA SER A 163 -3.62 7.76 46.93
C SER A 163 -3.40 6.63 47.92
N GLN A 164 -2.40 6.80 48.79
CA GLN A 164 -2.35 6.11 50.07
C GLN A 164 -2.52 7.12 51.19
N ALA A 165 -3.68 7.09 51.85
CA ALA A 165 -3.89 7.37 53.27
C ALA A 165 -5.40 7.14 53.54
N LYS A 166 -5.86 6.26 54.42
CA LYS A 166 -5.29 5.82 55.68
C LYS A 166 -5.69 4.37 56.00
N SER A 167 -4.70 3.59 56.40
CA SER A 167 -4.89 2.51 57.36
C SER A 167 -5.33 3.13 58.69
N LYS A 168 -6.49 2.72 59.22
CA LYS A 168 -6.76 2.79 60.66
C LYS A 168 -6.93 1.36 61.14
N ASP A 169 -5.81 0.77 61.52
CA ASP A 169 -5.75 -0.48 62.28
C ASP A 169 -6.18 -0.23 63.74
N ARG A 170 -6.97 -1.18 64.26
CA ARG A 170 -7.21 -1.61 65.66
C ARG A 170 -7.61 -0.58 66.74
N SER A 171 -8.51 -0.87 67.68
CA SER A 171 -8.87 -2.17 68.30
C SER A 171 -10.27 -2.13 68.95
N PRO A 172 -10.81 -3.28 69.40
CA PRO A 172 -12.15 -3.45 69.97
C PRO A 172 -12.15 -3.31 71.50
N GLU A 173 -13.26 -2.88 72.11
CA GLU A 173 -13.61 -3.31 73.47
C GLU A 173 -15.11 -3.14 73.74
N SER A 174 -15.67 -4.17 74.35
CA SER A 174 -17.07 -4.34 74.72
C SER A 174 -17.38 -3.76 76.11
N SER A 175 -18.68 -3.52 76.33
CA SER A 175 -19.42 -3.41 77.61
C SER A 175 -19.38 -2.09 78.37
#